data_AF-A0A9R1EML3-F1
#
_entry.id   AF-A0A9R1EML3-F1
#
_cell.length_a   1.000
_cell.length_b   1.000
_cell.length_c   1.000
_cell.angle_alpha   90.00
_cell.angle_beta   90.00
_cell.angle_gamma   90.00
#
_symmetry.space_group_name_H-M   'P 1'
#
loop_
_entity.id
_entity.type
_entity.pdbx_description
1 polymer ?
#
loop_
_entity_poly.entity_id
_entity_poly.type
_entity_poly.pdbx_seq_one_letter_code
_entity_poly.pdbx_strand_id
1 'polypeptide(L)'
;MKTRRDKLKKDVLLLFKTCTNNLDRMTLVDVVQRLGIEHLFEEQTATALTDIHRSEFNSSNLHDVSLRFRLLREHGLWVSPGIHIHI
;
A
#
# COMPACT_ATOMS: atom_id res chain seq x y z
N MET A 1 -17.39 -23.53 -12.29
CA MET A 1 -17.91 -22.19 -11.93
C MET A 1 -16.96 -21.51 -10.94
N LYS A 2 -16.11 -20.57 -11.38
CA LYS A 2 -15.20 -19.76 -10.52
C LYS A 2 -15.62 -18.28 -10.44
N THR A 3 -16.89 -17.98 -10.74
CA THR A 3 -17.33 -16.65 -11.18
C THR A 3 -17.21 -15.55 -10.12
N ARG A 4 -17.44 -15.85 -8.83
CA ARG A 4 -17.37 -14.83 -7.77
C ARG A 4 -15.94 -14.43 -7.40
N ARG A 5 -15.02 -15.41 -7.35
CA ARG A 5 -13.61 -15.16 -7.00
C ARG A 5 -12.93 -14.31 -8.06
N ASP A 6 -13.16 -14.65 -9.33
CA ASP A 6 -12.57 -13.91 -10.45
C ASP A 6 -13.16 -12.50 -10.57
N LYS A 7 -14.44 -12.31 -10.20
CA LYS A 7 -15.04 -10.98 -10.06
C LYS A 7 -14.38 -10.17 -8.95
N LEU A 8 -14.26 -10.72 -7.74
CA LEU A 8 -13.60 -10.03 -6.62
C LEU A 8 -12.15 -9.67 -6.93
N LYS A 9 -11.40 -10.56 -7.61
CA LYS A 9 -10.05 -10.24 -8.07
C LYS A 9 -10.02 -9.01 -8.98
N LYS A 10 -10.94 -8.93 -9.94
CA LYS A 10 -11.07 -7.76 -10.83
C LYS A 10 -11.45 -6.50 -10.06
N ASP A 11 -12.34 -6.61 -9.08
CA ASP A 11 -12.78 -5.47 -8.27
C ASP A 11 -11.60 -4.91 -7.44
N VAL A 12 -10.79 -5.77 -6.82
CA VAL A 12 -9.56 -5.36 -6.11
C VAL A 12 -8.54 -4.73 -7.08
N LEU A 13 -8.38 -5.31 -8.27
CA LEU A 13 -7.49 -4.73 -9.29
C LEU A 13 -7.96 -3.34 -9.76
N LEU A 14 -9.29 -3.13 -9.81
CA LEU A 14 -9.87 -1.83 -10.12
C LEU A 14 -9.61 -0.83 -9.00
N LEU A 15 -9.77 -1.24 -7.73
CA LEU A 15 -9.43 -0.43 -6.56
C LEU A 15 -7.97 0.08 -6.62
N PHE A 16 -7.01 -0.80 -6.95
CA PHE A 16 -5.61 -0.39 -7.13
C PHE A 16 -5.41 0.66 -8.22
N LYS A 17 -6.26 0.68 -9.26
CA LYS A 17 -6.21 1.67 -10.35
C LYS A 17 -6.95 2.97 -10.04
N THR A 18 -8.05 2.90 -9.29
CA THR A 18 -8.91 4.06 -9.01
C THR A 18 -8.49 4.82 -7.76
N CYS A 19 -7.78 4.19 -6.83
CA CYS A 19 -7.24 4.87 -5.66
C CYS A 19 -6.16 5.86 -6.09
N THR A 20 -6.51 7.15 -6.14
CA THR A 20 -5.58 8.25 -6.44
C THR A 20 -4.89 8.79 -5.19
N ASN A 21 -5.49 8.60 -4.03
CA ASN A 21 -4.95 9.05 -2.76
C ASN A 21 -3.92 8.04 -2.21
N ASN A 22 -2.72 8.51 -1.86
CA ASN A 22 -1.66 7.65 -1.34
C ASN A 22 -2.03 6.96 -0.03
N LEU A 23 -2.84 7.61 0.82
CA LEU A 23 -3.27 7.02 2.09
C LEU A 23 -4.18 5.80 1.87
N ASP A 24 -5.14 5.93 0.97
CA ASP A 24 -6.06 4.85 0.63
C ASP A 24 -5.32 3.70 -0.05
N ARG A 25 -4.32 4.00 -0.87
CA ARG A 25 -3.44 2.99 -1.49
C ARG A 25 -2.60 2.24 -0.46
N MET A 26 -2.01 2.95 0.52
CA MET A 26 -1.28 2.31 1.62
C MET A 26 -2.21 1.40 2.43
N THR A 27 -3.43 1.84 2.70
CA THR A 27 -4.43 1.06 3.43
C THR A 27 -4.85 -0.17 2.63
N LEU A 28 -5.03 -0.04 1.32
CA LEU A 28 -5.35 -1.16 0.43
C LEU A 28 -4.24 -2.21 0.43
N VAL A 29 -2.97 -1.79 0.33
CA VAL A 29 -1.82 -2.69 0.43
C VAL A 29 -1.80 -3.38 1.79
N ASP A 30 -1.96 -2.65 2.89
CA ASP A 30 -1.99 -3.23 4.24
C ASP A 30 -3.08 -4.31 4.38
N VAL A 31 -4.29 -4.03 3.91
CA VAL A 31 -5.40 -4.98 3.95
C VAL A 31 -5.09 -6.22 3.12
N VAL A 32 -4.55 -6.05 1.91
CA VAL A 32 -4.18 -7.16 1.02
C VAL A 32 -3.10 -8.06 1.63
N GLN A 33 -2.10 -7.47 2.29
CA GLN A 33 -1.06 -8.19 3.01
C GLN A 33 -1.61 -8.95 4.22
N ARG A 34 -2.42 -8.28 5.05
CA ARG A 34 -3.03 -8.87 6.25
C ARG A 34 -4.02 -9.98 5.94
N LEU A 35 -4.65 -9.94 4.76
CA LEU A 35 -5.49 -11.01 4.24
C LEU A 35 -4.69 -12.18 3.65
N GLY A 36 -3.37 -12.06 3.49
CA GLY A 36 -2.51 -13.10 2.92
C GLY A 36 -2.71 -13.31 1.41
N ILE A 37 -3.32 -12.33 0.73
CA ILE A 37 -3.63 -12.41 -0.71
C ILE A 37 -2.70 -11.57 -1.58
N GLU A 38 -1.66 -10.98 -0.98
CA GLU A 38 -0.65 -10.16 -1.68
C GLU A 38 0.00 -10.88 -2.87
N HIS A 39 0.25 -12.19 -2.76
CA HIS A 39 0.80 -13.02 -3.83
C HIS A 39 -0.05 -13.02 -5.12
N LEU A 40 -1.31 -12.59 -5.05
CA LEU A 40 -2.20 -12.46 -6.21
C LEU A 40 -2.08 -11.11 -6.92
N PHE A 41 -1.43 -10.15 -6.27
CA PHE A 41 -1.38 -8.74 -6.67
C PHE A 41 0.03 -8.14 -6.57
N GLU A 42 1.08 -8.97 -6.58
CA GLU A 42 2.48 -8.54 -6.35
C GLU A 42 2.89 -7.35 -7.23
N GLU A 43 2.53 -7.37 -8.52
CA GLU A 43 2.80 -6.27 -9.45
C GLU A 43 2.07 -4.97 -9.06
N GLN A 44 0.81 -5.07 -8.64
CA GLN A 44 0.01 -3.91 -8.22
C GLN A 44 0.51 -3.36 -6.89
N THR A 45 0.89 -4.23 -5.95
CA THR A 45 1.49 -3.85 -4.68
C THR A 45 2.84 -3.16 -4.89
N ALA A 46 3.73 -3.72 -5.70
CA ALA A 46 5.03 -3.13 -5.99
C ALA A 46 4.91 -1.76 -6.68
N THR A 47 3.98 -1.64 -7.63
CA THR A 47 3.69 -0.35 -8.29
C THR A 47 3.15 0.67 -7.28
N ALA A 48 2.21 0.26 -6.43
CA ALA A 48 1.65 1.13 -5.41
C ALA A 48 2.72 1.65 -4.45
N LEU A 49 3.60 0.79 -3.98
CA LEU A 49 4.68 1.15 -3.06
C LEU A 49 5.72 2.04 -3.70
N THR A 50 6.06 1.80 -4.97
CA THR A 50 6.98 2.66 -5.72
C THR A 50 6.42 4.08 -5.84
N ASP A 51 5.14 4.21 -6.11
CA ASP A 51 4.47 5.51 -6.18
C ASP A 51 4.37 6.19 -4.81
N ILE A 52 4.03 5.44 -3.75
CA ILE A 52 4.02 5.92 -2.36
C ILE A 52 5.43 6.39 -1.94
N HIS A 53 6.47 5.72 -2.41
CA HIS A 53 7.86 6.07 -2.14
C HIS A 53 8.26 7.38 -2.84
N ARG A 54 7.89 7.53 -4.11
CA ARG A 54 8.17 8.73 -4.92
C ARG A 54 7.32 9.93 -4.54
N SER A 55 6.13 9.71 -3.99
CA SER A 55 5.24 10.79 -3.62
C SER A 55 5.70 11.52 -2.36
N GLU A 56 5.60 12.84 -2.39
CA GLU A 56 5.75 13.70 -1.22
C GLU A 56 4.69 13.32 -0.18
N PHE A 57 5.12 12.97 1.02
CA PHE A 57 4.23 12.51 2.09
C PHE A 57 4.38 13.40 3.31
N ASN A 58 3.44 14.33 3.45
CA ASN A 58 3.40 15.29 4.53
C ASN A 58 2.18 15.02 5.43
N SER A 59 2.05 13.79 5.94
CA SER A 59 1.06 13.51 6.99
C SER A 59 1.69 13.74 8.36
N SER A 60 1.00 14.49 9.21
CA SER A 60 1.34 14.67 10.63
C SER A 60 0.76 13.56 11.51
N ASN A 61 -0.05 12.65 10.94
CA ASN A 61 -0.64 11.55 11.68
C ASN A 61 0.37 10.41 11.84
N LEU A 62 0.66 10.07 13.10
CA LEU A 62 1.58 8.98 13.47
C LEU A 62 1.18 7.65 12.82
N HIS A 63 -0.12 7.36 12.72
CA HIS A 63 -0.61 6.14 12.10
C HIS A 63 -0.16 6.03 10.65
N ASP A 64 -0.35 7.10 9.87
CA ASP A 64 -0.10 7.08 8.43
C ASP A 64 1.40 7.05 8.13
N VAL A 65 2.17 7.78 8.93
CA VAL A 65 3.63 7.79 8.92
C VAL A 65 4.20 6.41 9.25
N SER A 66 3.69 5.78 10.32
CA SER A 66 4.12 4.44 10.73
C SER A 66 3.74 3.38 9.69
N LEU A 67 2.55 3.50 9.09
CA LEU A 67 2.08 2.62 8.04
C LEU A 67 2.99 2.70 6.81
N ARG A 68 3.30 3.91 6.34
CA ARG A 68 4.21 4.13 5.22
C ARG A 68 5.59 3.52 5.50
N PHE A 69 6.15 3.80 6.68
CA PHE A 69 7.46 3.30 7.07
C PHE A 69 7.51 1.77 7.08
N ARG A 70 6.50 1.13 7.68
CA ARG A 70 6.40 -0.33 7.72
C ARG A 70 6.32 -0.93 6.32
N LEU A 71 5.38 -0.46 5.50
CA LEU A 71 5.16 -0.97 4.14
C LEU A 71 6.40 -0.88 3.25
N LEU A 72 7.11 0.26 3.30
CA LEU A 72 8.32 0.46 2.50
C LEU A 72 9.47 -0.44 2.97
N ARG A 73 9.66 -0.58 4.29
CA ARG A 73 10.72 -1.44 4.84
C ARG A 73 10.46 -2.93 4.60
N GLU A 74 9.20 -3.37 4.70
CA GLU A 74 8.82 -4.75 4.39
C GLU A 74 9.18 -5.13 2.95
N HIS A 75 9.11 -4.16 2.03
CA HIS A 75 9.45 -4.36 0.62
C HIS A 75 10.89 -3.98 0.25
N GLY A 76 11.75 -3.72 1.25
CA GLY A 76 13.17 -3.39 1.03
C GLY A 76 13.41 -2.00 0.42
N LEU A 77 12.40 -1.13 0.37
CA LEU A 77 12.56 0.26 -0.06
C LEU A 77 13.18 1.08 1.06
N TRP A 78 14.23 1.83 0.72
CA TRP A 78 14.92 2.67 1.68
C TRP A 78 14.03 3.81 2.13
N VAL A 79 13.94 4.03 3.45
CA VAL A 79 13.27 5.18 4.05
C VAL A 79 14.20 5.78 5.08
N SER A 80 14.33 7.11 5.05
CA SER A 80 15.12 7.81 6.05
C SER A 80 14.58 7.49 7.45
N PRO A 81 15.43 7.09 8.41
CA PRO A 81 15.01 6.94 9.80
C PRO A 81 14.60 8.29 10.42
N GLY A 82 14.98 9.41 9.80
CA GLY A 82 14.58 10.77 10.16
C GLY A 82 13.17 11.15 9.71
N ILE A 83 12.23 10.19 9.69
CA ILE A 83 10.81 10.55 9.78
C ILE A 83 10.68 11.31 11.10
N HIS A 84 10.35 12.60 11.01
CA HIS A 84 10.27 13.52 12.14
C HIS A 84 9.05 13.17 13.01
N ILE A 85 9.14 12.06 13.73
CA ILE A 85 8.25 11.77 14.84
C ILE A 85 8.75 12.69 15.97
N HIS A 86 8.11 13.84 16.14
CA HIS A 86 8.24 14.59 17.39
C HIS A 86 7.66 13.71 18.50
N ILE A 87 8.53 12.94 19.16
CA ILE A 87 8.26 12.29 20.44
C ILE A 87 8.66 13.26 21.54
#